data_AF-A0A2V9JVD2-F1
#
_entry.id   AF-A0A2V9JVD2-F1
#
_cell.length_a   1.000
_cell.length_b   1.000
_cell.length_c   1.000
_cell.angle_alpha   90.00
_cell.angle_beta   90.00
_cell.angle_gamma   90.00
#
_symmetry.space_group_name_H-M   'P 1'
#
loop_
_entity.id
_entity.type
_entity.pdbx_description
1 polymer ?
#
loop_
_entity_poly.entity_id
_entity_poly.type
_entity_poly.pdbx_seq_one_letter_code
_entity_poly.pdbx_strand_id
1 'polypeptide(L)'
;MRNKTVVTVLSHIFVPMSVLLSDLVAARALAQNGNQFKDWNPASDEVRRTPKITCEDLRSLTGYEFSIITATVITATEGTPEHCRVSGQILPEIRFEVNLPASWNRRLYMFGNGGFAGEPFDVDDRAASRDRALKYGFAVAATDTGHDANAEPLATFATDRQKLVDYAFRAVHTTAETAKKLVRAYYGESQSRAYFDGCSTGGRQGLIAAHGYSGWIPWLVRENDRPVSVLFGESFFRSMAFPETDPKYDLARFDFDKDPARMVWIRQVLDATDPHLSRYQNHGGKIVMYFGWADAGLNPRMGVEYYEQVSERMGPSTSNFFPLFMVPGMFHCDGGVGVSAFDAMTPFVRWIEKAVVPERIIGSRIIEGKTIRTRPLCPYPQVARYTGTRSIDDAAHFVCRQP
;
A
#
# COMPACT_ATOMS: atom_id res chain seq x y z
N MET A 1 -27.96 -51.13 -16.51
CA MET A 1 -28.19 -49.72 -16.93
C MET A 1 -27.50 -48.84 -15.89
N ARG A 2 -26.25 -48.39 -16.12
CA ARG A 2 -25.84 -47.09 -16.70
C ARG A 2 -26.43 -45.91 -15.89
N ASN A 3 -25.69 -44.95 -15.30
CA ASN A 3 -24.30 -44.46 -15.41
C ASN A 3 -23.87 -43.99 -13.99
N LYS A 4 -22.68 -44.29 -13.44
CA LYS A 4 -21.33 -43.77 -13.73
C LYS A 4 -21.24 -42.23 -13.82
N THR A 5 -20.94 -41.61 -12.68
CA THR A 5 -20.30 -40.29 -12.61
C THR A 5 -18.82 -40.51 -12.33
N VAL A 6 -17.97 -40.04 -13.24
CA VAL A 6 -16.51 -40.07 -13.16
C VAL A 6 -16.06 -38.73 -12.58
N VAL A 7 -15.31 -38.79 -11.47
CA VAL A 7 -14.57 -37.65 -10.94
C VAL A 7 -13.13 -37.82 -11.41
N THR A 8 -12.67 -36.95 -12.31
CA THR A 8 -11.26 -36.90 -12.72
C THR A 8 -10.51 -36.02 -11.73
N VAL A 9 -9.77 -36.64 -10.82
CA VAL A 9 -8.66 -36.03 -10.08
C VAL A 9 -7.40 -36.31 -10.87
N LEU A 10 -6.70 -35.27 -11.32
CA LEU A 10 -5.37 -35.40 -11.92
C LEU A 10 -4.34 -34.95 -10.90
N SER A 11 -3.78 -35.94 -10.20
CA SER A 11 -2.55 -35.84 -9.41
C SER A 11 -1.39 -36.50 -10.16
N HIS A 12 -0.37 -35.69 -10.43
CA HIS A 12 1.05 -36.01 -10.70
C HIS A 12 1.43 -36.97 -11.84
N ILE A 13 2.11 -36.40 -12.85
CA ILE A 13 3.12 -37.11 -13.64
C ILE A 13 4.47 -36.44 -13.35
N PHE A 14 5.37 -37.20 -12.72
CA PHE A 14 6.81 -36.95 -12.75
C PHE A 14 7.28 -37.07 -14.20
N VAL A 15 7.89 -36.01 -14.75
CA VAL A 15 8.64 -36.06 -16.02
C VAL A 15 10.12 -35.85 -15.66
N PRO A 16 11.05 -36.69 -16.15
CA PRO A 16 12.45 -36.60 -15.79
C PRO A 16 13.07 -35.29 -16.29
N MET A 17 13.94 -34.75 -15.44
CA MET A 17 14.67 -33.51 -15.61
C MET A 17 15.79 -33.68 -16.64
N SER A 18 15.45 -33.67 -17.93
CA SER A 18 16.39 -33.45 -19.03
C SER A 18 15.65 -33.27 -20.35
N VAL A 19 16.01 -32.19 -21.07
CA VAL A 19 15.51 -31.77 -22.39
C VAL A 19 14.19 -30.96 -22.36
N LEU A 20 14.33 -29.64 -22.20
CA LEU A 20 13.53 -28.58 -22.85
C LEU A 20 14.06 -27.22 -22.36
N LEU A 21 15.19 -26.78 -22.91
CA LEU A 21 15.82 -25.50 -22.58
C LEU A 21 15.78 -24.53 -23.78
N SER A 22 14.73 -24.60 -24.59
CA SER A 22 14.67 -23.83 -25.83
C SER A 22 13.26 -23.40 -26.26
N ASP A 23 12.32 -23.17 -25.33
CA ASP A 23 11.03 -22.51 -25.62
C ASP A 23 10.36 -21.88 -24.37
N LEU A 24 11.12 -21.18 -23.52
CA LEU A 24 10.56 -20.26 -22.54
C LEU A 24 10.23 -18.93 -23.23
N VAL A 25 9.32 -18.97 -24.21
CA VAL A 25 8.56 -17.78 -24.58
C VAL A 25 7.75 -17.43 -23.33
N ALA A 26 8.01 -16.28 -22.73
CA ALA A 26 7.32 -15.79 -21.55
C ALA A 26 5.81 -15.84 -21.78
N ALA A 27 5.14 -16.86 -21.23
CA ALA A 27 3.69 -16.91 -21.21
C ALA A 27 3.21 -15.71 -20.39
N ARG A 28 2.72 -14.67 -21.08
CA ARG A 28 2.19 -13.47 -20.44
C ARG A 28 1.00 -13.88 -19.58
N ALA A 29 1.08 -13.59 -18.28
CA ALA A 29 -0.02 -13.85 -17.37
C ALA A 29 -1.12 -12.82 -17.62
N LEU A 30 -2.29 -13.27 -18.08
CA LEU A 30 -3.41 -12.39 -18.36
C LEU A 30 -3.92 -11.71 -17.08
N ALA A 31 -4.13 -10.40 -17.19
CA ALA A 31 -4.68 -9.59 -16.11
C ALA A 31 -6.22 -9.70 -16.00
N GLN A 32 -6.89 -10.05 -17.10
CA GLN A 32 -8.34 -10.21 -17.23
C GLN A 32 -8.69 -11.52 -17.93
N ASN A 33 -9.83 -12.11 -17.59
CA ASN A 33 -10.29 -13.38 -18.18
C ASN A 33 -10.97 -13.26 -19.57
N GLY A 34 -10.96 -12.05 -20.17
CA GLY A 34 -11.46 -11.79 -21.52
C GLY A 34 -12.99 -11.81 -21.70
N ASN A 35 -13.75 -12.03 -20.63
CA ASN A 35 -15.22 -12.20 -20.68
C ASN A 35 -15.99 -11.01 -20.10
N GLN A 36 -15.28 -9.95 -19.69
CA GLN A 36 -15.87 -8.75 -19.10
C GLN A 36 -16.88 -8.11 -20.06
N PHE A 37 -18.06 -7.77 -19.52
CA PHE A 37 -19.14 -7.07 -20.22
C PHE A 37 -19.74 -7.82 -21.44
N LYS A 38 -19.52 -9.13 -21.59
CA LYS A 38 -20.13 -9.92 -22.69
C LYS A 38 -21.66 -9.88 -22.66
N ASP A 39 -22.25 -9.99 -21.47
CA ASP A 39 -23.70 -9.98 -21.26
C ASP A 39 -24.22 -8.61 -20.79
N TRP A 40 -23.40 -7.56 -20.86
CA TRP A 40 -23.79 -6.24 -20.40
C TRP A 40 -24.80 -5.60 -21.35
N ASN A 41 -26.01 -5.37 -20.86
CA ASN A 41 -27.06 -4.67 -21.59
C ASN A 41 -27.42 -3.36 -20.86
N PRO A 42 -26.94 -2.19 -21.33
CA PRO A 42 -27.28 -0.91 -20.71
C PRO A 42 -28.77 -0.60 -20.89
N ALA A 43 -29.36 0.06 -19.89
CA ALA A 43 -30.75 0.49 -19.98
C ALA A 43 -30.94 1.48 -21.14
N SER A 44 -32.06 1.39 -21.85
CA SER A 44 -32.35 2.22 -23.02
C SER A 44 -32.46 3.71 -22.70
N ASP A 45 -32.74 4.04 -21.43
CA ASP A 45 -32.87 5.40 -20.89
C ASP A 45 -31.60 5.88 -20.14
N GLU A 46 -30.47 5.16 -20.27
CA GLU A 46 -29.23 5.52 -19.60
C GLU A 46 -28.74 6.91 -20.01
N VAL A 47 -28.68 7.80 -19.01
CA VAL A 47 -28.24 9.18 -19.21
C VAL A 47 -26.73 9.23 -19.47
N ARG A 48 -26.36 9.60 -20.70
CA ARG A 48 -24.97 9.80 -21.10
C ARG A 48 -24.53 11.26 -21.04
N ARG A 49 -23.22 11.46 -20.93
CA ARG A 49 -22.57 12.76 -20.79
C ARG A 49 -21.55 12.97 -21.87
N THR A 50 -21.53 14.20 -22.36
CA THR A 50 -20.54 14.68 -23.31
C THR A 50 -19.48 15.50 -22.58
N PRO A 51 -18.26 15.63 -23.16
CA PRO A 51 -17.22 16.47 -22.61
C PRO A 51 -17.66 17.94 -22.44
N LYS A 52 -17.05 18.64 -21.48
CA LYS A 52 -17.23 20.07 -21.21
C LYS A 52 -16.04 20.92 -21.65
N ILE A 53 -14.90 20.28 -21.84
CA ILE A 53 -13.66 20.86 -22.37
C ILE A 53 -13.14 19.97 -23.50
N THR A 54 -12.19 20.47 -24.28
CA THR A 54 -11.55 19.66 -25.33
C THR A 54 -10.61 18.63 -24.73
N CYS A 55 -10.23 17.61 -25.51
CA CYS A 55 -9.26 16.62 -25.05
C CYS A 55 -7.90 17.26 -24.75
N GLU A 56 -7.47 18.22 -25.58
CA GLU A 56 -6.19 18.91 -25.43
C GLU A 56 -6.15 19.79 -24.17
N ASP A 57 -7.29 20.39 -23.77
CA ASP A 57 -7.38 21.22 -22.56
C ASP A 57 -6.98 20.45 -21.28
N LEU A 58 -7.13 19.11 -21.28
CA LEU A 58 -6.73 18.30 -20.12
C LEU A 58 -5.23 18.43 -19.82
N ARG A 59 -4.37 18.73 -20.80
CA ARG A 59 -2.93 18.92 -20.57
C ARG A 59 -2.63 20.01 -19.53
N SER A 60 -3.53 20.98 -19.36
CA SER A 60 -3.44 22.03 -18.34
C SER A 60 -3.47 21.51 -16.90
N LEU A 61 -3.91 20.26 -16.68
CA LEU A 61 -3.93 19.61 -15.36
C LEU A 61 -2.57 19.04 -14.95
N THR A 62 -1.55 19.14 -15.81
CA THR A 62 -0.17 18.80 -15.44
C THR A 62 0.27 19.59 -14.22
N GLY A 63 0.81 18.91 -13.22
CA GLY A 63 1.26 19.51 -11.98
C GLY A 63 2.23 18.63 -11.22
N TYR A 64 2.46 18.95 -9.95
CA TYR A 64 3.37 18.19 -9.10
C TYR A 64 2.91 16.74 -8.84
N GLU A 65 1.59 16.51 -8.81
CA GLU A 65 1.02 15.19 -8.53
C GLU A 65 1.17 14.22 -9.71
N PHE A 66 1.00 14.71 -10.93
CA PHE A 66 1.15 13.95 -12.17
C PHE A 66 1.34 14.87 -13.38
N SER A 67 1.99 14.35 -14.41
CA SER A 67 2.20 15.04 -15.69
C SER A 67 1.41 14.36 -16.80
N ILE A 68 0.68 15.14 -17.60
CA ILE A 68 0.03 14.63 -18.80
C ILE A 68 0.99 14.79 -19.97
N ILE A 69 1.40 13.66 -20.54
CA ILE A 69 2.34 13.60 -21.66
C ILE A 69 1.56 13.82 -22.96
N THR A 70 0.47 13.07 -23.16
CA THR A 70 -0.42 13.24 -24.32
C THR A 70 -1.88 13.30 -23.86
N ALA A 71 -2.68 14.08 -24.58
CA ALA A 71 -4.14 14.04 -24.52
C ALA A 71 -4.66 14.21 -25.95
N THR A 72 -5.06 13.11 -26.56
CA THR A 72 -5.37 13.04 -28.00
C THR A 72 -6.74 12.43 -28.25
N VAL A 73 -7.52 13.02 -29.15
CA VAL A 73 -8.77 12.42 -29.62
C VAL A 73 -8.44 11.21 -30.49
N ILE A 74 -9.00 10.06 -30.16
CA ILE A 74 -8.97 8.84 -30.97
C ILE A 74 -10.31 8.74 -31.68
N THR A 75 -10.27 8.71 -33.01
CA THR A 75 -11.48 8.58 -33.84
C THR A 75 -12.12 7.21 -33.64
N ALA A 76 -13.44 7.14 -33.78
CA ALA A 76 -14.16 5.89 -33.66
C ALA A 76 -13.72 4.87 -34.74
N THR A 77 -13.63 3.60 -34.35
CA THR A 77 -13.36 2.45 -35.23
C THR A 77 -14.41 1.36 -35.01
N GLU A 78 -14.34 0.27 -35.77
CA GLU A 78 -15.20 -0.90 -35.57
C GLU A 78 -14.86 -1.57 -34.22
N GLY A 79 -15.62 -1.24 -33.18
CA GLY A 79 -15.49 -1.83 -31.83
C GLY A 79 -15.09 -0.86 -30.74
N THR A 80 -14.52 0.31 -31.09
CA THR A 80 -14.07 1.31 -30.12
C THR A 80 -14.66 2.68 -30.47
N PRO A 81 -15.47 3.30 -29.58
CA PRO A 81 -16.04 4.61 -29.85
C PRO A 81 -14.98 5.70 -29.79
N GLU A 82 -15.32 6.87 -30.34
CA GLU A 82 -14.48 8.07 -30.19
C GLU A 82 -14.26 8.38 -28.70
N HIS A 83 -13.01 8.66 -28.34
CA HIS A 83 -12.62 8.95 -26.97
C HIS A 83 -11.38 9.84 -26.92
N CYS A 84 -11.23 10.58 -25.83
CA CYS A 84 -9.99 11.24 -25.48
C CYS A 84 -9.07 10.25 -24.77
N ARG A 85 -7.90 9.96 -25.35
CA ARG A 85 -6.87 9.12 -24.75
C ARG A 85 -5.82 10.01 -24.11
N VAL A 86 -5.70 9.91 -22.79
CA VAL A 86 -4.76 10.67 -21.97
C VAL A 86 -3.69 9.73 -21.46
N SER A 87 -2.43 9.99 -21.81
CA SER A 87 -1.28 9.29 -21.24
C SER A 87 -0.46 10.24 -20.38
N GLY A 88 0.09 9.72 -19.29
CA GLY A 88 0.87 10.52 -18.37
C GLY A 88 1.70 9.71 -17.41
N GLN A 89 2.33 10.42 -16.48
CA GLN A 89 3.19 9.86 -15.45
C GLN A 89 2.85 10.45 -14.09
N ILE A 90 2.72 9.58 -13.09
CA ILE A 90 2.67 9.90 -11.67
C ILE A 90 4.05 9.60 -11.09
N LEU A 91 4.61 10.53 -10.31
CA LEU A 91 6.00 10.41 -9.86
C LEU A 91 6.25 9.20 -8.92
N PRO A 92 7.44 8.58 -9.00
CA PRO A 92 8.53 8.94 -9.91
C PRO A 92 8.34 8.37 -11.33
N GLU A 93 7.77 7.17 -11.49
CA GLU A 93 7.81 6.46 -12.79
C GLU A 93 6.50 5.74 -13.17
N ILE A 94 5.39 5.91 -12.42
CA ILE A 94 4.12 5.26 -12.74
C ILE A 94 3.53 5.85 -14.01
N ARG A 95 3.53 5.09 -15.11
CA ARG A 95 2.78 5.49 -16.30
C ARG A 95 1.31 5.12 -16.12
N PHE A 96 0.45 6.02 -16.54
CA PHE A 96 -0.99 5.80 -16.56
C PHE A 96 -1.58 6.13 -17.93
N GLU A 97 -2.71 5.47 -18.20
CA GLU A 97 -3.57 5.77 -19.33
C GLU A 97 -5.00 5.92 -18.84
N VAL A 98 -5.68 7.00 -19.27
CA VAL A 98 -7.11 7.21 -19.05
C VAL A 98 -7.79 7.50 -20.38
N ASN A 99 -8.80 6.71 -20.71
CA ASN A 99 -9.59 6.83 -21.93
C ASN A 99 -11.00 7.30 -21.58
N LEU A 100 -11.38 8.45 -22.14
CA LEU A 100 -12.59 9.19 -21.80
C LEU A 100 -13.52 9.24 -23.03
N PRO A 101 -14.57 8.39 -23.11
CA PRO A 101 -15.43 8.33 -24.29
C PRO A 101 -16.23 9.62 -24.50
N ALA A 102 -16.46 10.00 -25.76
CA ALA A 102 -17.30 11.15 -26.11
C ALA A 102 -18.76 11.00 -25.61
N SER A 103 -19.22 9.75 -25.46
CA SER A 103 -20.53 9.38 -24.92
C SER A 103 -20.35 8.57 -23.64
N TRP A 104 -20.22 9.26 -22.51
CA TRP A 104 -19.86 8.66 -21.22
C TRP A 104 -21.08 8.28 -20.38
N ASN A 105 -21.09 7.07 -19.83
CA ASN A 105 -22.19 6.50 -19.04
C ASN A 105 -22.11 6.84 -17.54
N ARG A 106 -21.29 7.83 -17.17
CA ARG A 106 -21.05 8.26 -15.78
C ARG A 106 -20.33 7.22 -14.91
N ARG A 107 -19.69 6.19 -15.47
CA ARG A 107 -18.95 5.16 -14.71
C ARG A 107 -17.46 5.20 -15.06
N LEU A 108 -16.64 4.97 -14.04
CA LEU A 108 -15.20 4.74 -14.20
C LEU A 108 -14.93 3.25 -14.04
N TYR A 109 -14.14 2.68 -14.94
CA TYR A 109 -13.66 1.31 -14.90
C TYR A 109 -12.15 1.31 -14.89
N MET A 110 -11.54 0.66 -13.91
CA MET A 110 -10.11 0.40 -13.90
C MET A 110 -9.90 -1.11 -13.93
N PHE A 111 -8.92 -1.56 -14.71
CA PHE A 111 -8.52 -2.95 -14.72
C PHE A 111 -7.09 -3.09 -14.17
N GLY A 112 -6.87 -4.15 -13.39
CA GLY A 112 -5.58 -4.47 -12.79
C GLY A 112 -4.59 -5.09 -13.77
N ASN A 113 -3.46 -5.54 -13.25
CA ASN A 113 -2.35 -6.10 -14.02
C ASN A 113 -2.24 -7.63 -13.85
N GLY A 114 -1.38 -8.26 -14.65
CA GLY A 114 -1.08 -9.68 -14.58
C GLY A 114 0.40 -9.90 -14.32
N GLY A 115 0.77 -11.07 -13.78
CA GLY A 115 2.17 -11.42 -13.55
C GLY A 115 2.94 -10.35 -12.80
N PHE A 116 4.11 -9.97 -13.33
CA PHE A 116 4.95 -8.90 -12.79
C PHE A 116 4.58 -7.50 -13.28
N ALA A 117 3.57 -7.36 -14.14
CA ALA A 117 3.10 -6.10 -14.72
C ALA A 117 4.17 -5.40 -15.60
N GLY A 118 4.04 -4.09 -15.80
CA GLY A 118 4.96 -3.28 -16.62
C GLY A 118 4.68 -3.32 -18.13
N GLU A 119 3.60 -3.96 -18.58
CA GLU A 119 3.32 -4.09 -20.01
C GLU A 119 2.86 -2.77 -20.65
N PRO A 120 3.25 -2.49 -21.91
CA PRO A 120 2.72 -1.36 -22.67
C PRO A 120 1.19 -1.40 -22.79
N PHE A 121 0.55 -0.22 -22.81
CA PHE A 121 -0.93 -0.14 -22.82
C PHE A 121 -1.59 -0.71 -24.08
N ASP A 122 -0.89 -0.70 -25.22
CA ASP A 122 -1.43 -1.15 -26.51
C ASP A 122 -1.14 -2.62 -26.84
N VAL A 123 -0.62 -3.41 -25.90
CA VAL A 123 -0.59 -4.87 -26.11
C VAL A 123 -2.02 -5.42 -26.18
N ASP A 124 -2.24 -6.40 -27.06
CA ASP A 124 -3.57 -6.88 -27.48
C ASP A 124 -4.56 -7.09 -26.32
N ASP A 125 -4.17 -7.76 -25.24
CA ASP A 125 -5.06 -8.06 -24.12
C ASP A 125 -5.51 -6.80 -23.35
N ARG A 126 -4.61 -5.81 -23.22
CA ARG A 126 -4.89 -4.55 -22.52
C ARG A 126 -5.73 -3.63 -23.40
N ALA A 127 -5.37 -3.51 -24.68
CA ALA A 127 -6.15 -2.79 -25.67
C ALA A 127 -7.57 -3.36 -25.77
N ALA A 128 -7.72 -4.69 -25.86
CA ALA A 128 -9.02 -5.34 -25.91
C ALA A 128 -9.84 -5.10 -24.62
N SER A 129 -9.22 -5.10 -23.45
CA SER A 129 -9.90 -4.81 -22.18
C SER A 129 -10.39 -3.36 -22.09
N ARG A 130 -9.57 -2.41 -22.56
CA ARG A 130 -9.95 -1.01 -22.70
C ARG A 130 -11.12 -0.84 -23.66
N ASP A 131 -11.00 -1.38 -24.86
CA ASP A 131 -11.95 -1.19 -25.95
C ASP A 131 -13.32 -1.81 -25.61
N ARG A 132 -13.34 -2.98 -24.97
CA ARG A 132 -14.58 -3.60 -24.46
C ARG A 132 -15.33 -2.68 -23.49
N ALA A 133 -14.63 -2.04 -22.55
CA ALA A 133 -15.26 -1.15 -21.58
C ALA A 133 -15.70 0.18 -22.22
N LEU A 134 -14.87 0.74 -23.11
CA LEU A 134 -15.20 1.96 -23.87
C LEU A 134 -16.47 1.79 -24.70
N LYS A 135 -16.67 0.62 -25.34
CA LYS A 135 -17.88 0.30 -26.12
C LYS A 135 -19.17 0.51 -25.34
N TYR A 136 -19.15 0.29 -24.02
CA TYR A 136 -20.29 0.49 -23.13
C TYR A 136 -20.33 1.86 -22.45
N GLY A 137 -19.45 2.78 -22.86
CA GLY A 137 -19.41 4.16 -22.40
C GLY A 137 -18.69 4.36 -21.07
N PHE A 138 -17.92 3.39 -20.57
CA PHE A 138 -17.11 3.60 -19.36
C PHE A 138 -15.93 4.51 -19.68
N ALA A 139 -15.60 5.42 -18.76
CA ALA A 139 -14.25 5.96 -18.69
C ALA A 139 -13.32 4.84 -18.20
N VAL A 140 -12.16 4.66 -18.84
CA VAL A 140 -11.28 3.52 -18.56
C VAL A 140 -9.92 3.98 -18.08
N ALA A 141 -9.42 3.43 -16.98
CA ALA A 141 -8.08 3.72 -16.45
C ALA A 141 -7.22 2.45 -16.39
N ALA A 142 -5.91 2.63 -16.62
CA ALA A 142 -4.92 1.56 -16.54
C ALA A 142 -3.55 2.11 -16.11
N THR A 143 -2.73 1.27 -15.47
CA THR A 143 -1.35 1.61 -15.06
C THR A 143 -0.38 0.51 -15.46
N ASP A 144 0.88 0.87 -15.70
CA ASP A 144 1.98 -0.08 -15.89
C ASP A 144 2.60 -0.55 -14.56
N THR A 145 2.20 0.07 -13.44
CA THR A 145 2.71 -0.17 -12.09
C THR A 145 4.10 0.36 -11.76
N GLY A 146 4.59 1.35 -12.51
CA GLY A 146 5.83 2.06 -12.16
C GLY A 146 7.11 1.46 -12.72
N HIS A 147 7.02 0.63 -13.76
CA HIS A 147 8.18 0.05 -14.43
C HIS A 147 7.84 -0.37 -15.86
N ASP A 148 8.86 -0.54 -16.70
CA ASP A 148 8.71 -1.04 -18.07
C ASP A 148 9.21 -2.47 -18.19
N ALA A 149 8.32 -3.42 -18.47
CA ALA A 149 8.66 -4.84 -18.53
C ALA A 149 9.67 -5.20 -19.64
N ASN A 150 9.87 -4.35 -20.64
CA ASN A 150 10.89 -4.57 -21.66
C ASN A 150 12.30 -4.20 -21.16
N ALA A 151 12.40 -3.15 -20.33
CA ALA A 151 13.66 -2.71 -19.73
C ALA A 151 13.97 -3.49 -18.45
N GLU A 152 12.93 -3.86 -17.70
CA GLU A 152 12.98 -4.49 -16.39
C GLU A 152 12.21 -5.82 -16.44
N PRO A 153 12.74 -6.85 -17.13
CA PRO A 153 12.04 -8.10 -17.34
C PRO A 153 11.76 -8.82 -16.00
N LEU A 154 10.59 -9.44 -15.91
CA LEU A 154 10.13 -10.18 -14.74
C LEU A 154 10.18 -9.32 -13.47
N ALA A 155 10.74 -9.82 -12.38
CA ALA A 155 10.79 -9.13 -11.10
C ALA A 155 12.01 -8.20 -10.95
N THR A 156 12.76 -7.89 -12.01
CA THR A 156 14.03 -7.14 -11.88
C THR A 156 13.82 -5.70 -11.39
N PHE A 157 12.67 -5.09 -11.71
CA PHE A 157 12.26 -3.79 -11.17
C PHE A 157 12.23 -3.77 -9.63
N ALA A 158 12.00 -4.92 -8.98
CA ALA A 158 11.82 -5.00 -7.53
C ALA A 158 13.11 -4.77 -6.73
N THR A 159 14.26 -4.69 -7.41
CA THR A 159 15.51 -4.21 -6.82
C THR A 159 15.43 -2.73 -6.44
N ASP A 160 14.61 -1.97 -7.15
CA ASP A 160 14.20 -0.64 -6.74
C ASP A 160 13.01 -0.74 -5.77
N ARG A 161 13.21 -0.20 -4.56
CA ARG A 161 12.22 -0.29 -3.49
C ARG A 161 10.95 0.52 -3.79
N GLN A 162 11.08 1.63 -4.50
CA GLN A 162 9.95 2.47 -4.87
C GLN A 162 9.10 1.78 -5.95
N LYS A 163 9.72 1.17 -6.96
CA LYS A 163 9.00 0.39 -7.98
C LYS A 163 8.28 -0.82 -7.39
N LEU A 164 8.88 -1.48 -6.39
CA LEU A 164 8.23 -2.54 -5.65
C LEU A 164 6.98 -2.05 -4.88
N VAL A 165 7.02 -0.85 -4.29
CA VAL A 165 5.86 -0.22 -3.64
C VAL A 165 4.77 0.13 -4.66
N ASP A 166 5.17 0.59 -5.85
CA ASP A 166 4.27 0.96 -6.94
C ASP A 166 3.49 -0.24 -7.45
N TYR A 167 4.21 -1.33 -7.74
CA TYR A 167 3.64 -2.63 -8.04
C TYR A 167 2.76 -3.17 -6.90
N ALA A 168 3.20 -3.05 -5.65
CA ALA A 168 2.50 -3.61 -4.52
C ALA A 168 1.13 -2.96 -4.29
N PHE A 169 1.01 -1.63 -4.30
CA PHE A 169 -0.27 -0.99 -4.01
C PHE A 169 -0.42 0.43 -4.56
N ARG A 170 0.67 1.19 -4.68
CA ARG A 170 0.56 2.62 -4.90
C ARG A 170 0.02 2.94 -6.30
N ALA A 171 0.51 2.28 -7.34
CA ALA A 171 0.17 2.62 -8.72
C ALA A 171 -1.31 2.47 -9.04
N VAL A 172 -1.95 1.42 -8.50
CA VAL A 172 -3.38 1.21 -8.70
C VAL A 172 -4.20 2.31 -8.03
N HIS A 173 -3.87 2.63 -6.77
CA HIS A 173 -4.56 3.67 -6.03
C HIS A 173 -4.38 5.05 -6.69
N THR A 174 -3.15 5.46 -6.96
CA THR A 174 -2.87 6.80 -7.50
C THR A 174 -3.44 6.97 -8.91
N THR A 175 -3.39 5.92 -9.74
CA THR A 175 -4.01 5.96 -11.07
C THR A 175 -5.53 6.07 -11.00
N ALA A 176 -6.17 5.37 -10.05
CA ALA A 176 -7.61 5.52 -9.84
C ALA A 176 -7.97 6.96 -9.44
N GLU A 177 -7.20 7.58 -8.54
CA GLU A 177 -7.42 8.98 -8.14
C GLU A 177 -7.18 9.97 -9.28
N THR A 178 -6.09 9.81 -10.03
CA THR A 178 -5.80 10.61 -11.22
C THR A 178 -6.93 10.49 -12.25
N ALA A 179 -7.44 9.28 -12.50
CA ALA A 179 -8.56 9.07 -13.40
C ALA A 179 -9.83 9.79 -12.95
N LYS A 180 -10.14 9.79 -11.64
CA LYS A 180 -11.29 10.54 -11.09
C LYS A 180 -11.12 12.05 -11.27
N LYS A 181 -9.90 12.58 -11.11
CA LYS A 181 -9.58 13.99 -11.36
C LYS A 181 -9.80 14.36 -12.84
N LEU A 182 -9.27 13.53 -13.76
CA LEU A 182 -9.44 13.72 -15.20
C LEU A 182 -10.91 13.63 -15.62
N VAL A 183 -11.67 12.65 -15.13
CA VAL A 183 -13.11 12.52 -15.38
C VAL A 183 -13.86 13.77 -14.93
N ARG A 184 -13.60 14.25 -13.70
CA ARG A 184 -14.27 15.45 -13.16
C ARG A 184 -13.99 16.67 -14.02
N ALA A 185 -12.73 16.88 -14.42
CA ALA A 185 -12.36 18.01 -15.27
C ALA A 185 -12.97 17.91 -16.67
N TYR A 186 -12.91 16.73 -17.29
CA TYR A 186 -13.33 16.53 -18.67
C TYR A 186 -14.85 16.63 -18.85
N TYR A 187 -15.63 16.03 -17.95
CA TYR A 187 -17.10 16.00 -18.05
C TYR A 187 -17.81 17.05 -17.20
N GLY A 188 -17.06 17.80 -16.38
CA GLY A 188 -17.61 18.76 -15.43
C GLY A 188 -18.37 18.13 -14.26
N GLU A 189 -18.31 16.80 -14.09
CA GLU A 189 -18.91 16.10 -12.96
C GLU A 189 -18.17 14.79 -12.62
N SER A 190 -18.33 14.30 -11.40
CA SER A 190 -17.73 13.04 -10.96
C SER A 190 -18.48 11.82 -11.49
N GLN A 191 -17.74 10.71 -11.62
CA GLN A 191 -18.32 9.39 -11.85
C GLN A 191 -19.33 9.05 -10.75
N SER A 192 -20.46 8.49 -11.16
CA SER A 192 -21.51 7.98 -10.27
C SER A 192 -21.09 6.69 -9.54
N ARG A 193 -20.25 5.88 -10.19
CA ARG A 193 -19.70 4.63 -9.69
C ARG A 193 -18.30 4.42 -10.28
N ALA A 194 -17.44 3.77 -9.51
CA ALA A 194 -16.13 3.31 -9.95
C ALA A 194 -16.04 1.80 -9.74
N TYR A 195 -15.49 1.10 -10.72
CA TYR A 195 -15.34 -0.35 -10.75
C TYR A 195 -13.87 -0.69 -10.90
N PHE A 196 -13.45 -1.75 -10.21
CA PHE A 196 -12.14 -2.34 -10.39
C PHE A 196 -12.32 -3.81 -10.79
N ASP A 197 -11.65 -4.23 -11.86
CA ASP A 197 -11.59 -5.63 -12.29
C ASP A 197 -10.14 -6.13 -12.27
N GLY A 198 -9.92 -7.36 -11.83
CA GLY A 198 -8.59 -7.94 -11.81
C GLY A 198 -8.59 -9.43 -11.54
N CYS A 199 -7.71 -10.13 -12.25
CA CYS A 199 -7.39 -11.54 -12.06
C CYS A 199 -5.91 -11.68 -11.63
N SER A 200 -5.58 -12.71 -10.85
CA SER A 200 -4.20 -12.95 -10.37
C SER A 200 -3.61 -11.74 -9.62
N THR A 201 -2.51 -11.14 -10.09
CA THR A 201 -1.96 -9.87 -9.58
C THR A 201 -3.03 -8.78 -9.50
N GLY A 202 -3.93 -8.70 -10.49
CA GLY A 202 -5.08 -7.80 -10.49
C GLY A 202 -6.07 -8.13 -9.37
N GLY A 203 -6.31 -9.40 -9.08
CA GLY A 203 -7.15 -9.81 -7.95
C GLY A 203 -6.55 -9.37 -6.61
N ARG A 204 -5.23 -9.53 -6.45
CA ARG A 204 -4.48 -9.02 -5.29
C ARG A 204 -4.58 -7.49 -5.19
N GLN A 205 -4.41 -6.77 -6.30
CA GLN A 205 -4.56 -5.32 -6.36
C GLN A 205 -5.97 -4.87 -5.97
N GLY A 206 -7.01 -5.56 -6.46
CA GLY A 206 -8.40 -5.29 -6.12
C GLY A 206 -8.71 -5.51 -4.65
N LEU A 207 -8.19 -6.58 -4.05
CA LEU A 207 -8.31 -6.82 -2.61
C LEU A 207 -7.64 -5.71 -1.79
N ILE A 208 -6.45 -5.26 -2.19
CA ILE A 208 -5.76 -4.17 -1.51
C ILE A 208 -6.53 -2.85 -1.63
N ALA A 209 -7.09 -2.55 -2.81
CA ALA A 209 -7.91 -1.36 -3.03
C ALA A 209 -9.24 -1.42 -2.24
N ALA A 210 -9.88 -2.59 -2.17
CA ALA A 210 -11.16 -2.79 -1.48
C ALA A 210 -11.04 -2.76 0.05
N HIS A 211 -9.89 -3.17 0.60
CA HIS A 211 -9.64 -3.10 2.05
C HIS A 211 -9.39 -1.68 2.56
N GLY A 212 -9.51 -0.66 1.69
CA GLY A 212 -9.77 0.75 2.03
C GLY A 212 -8.97 1.27 3.22
N TYR A 213 -7.93 2.05 2.96
CA TYR A 213 -6.99 2.60 3.95
C TYR A 213 -5.95 1.59 4.46
N SER A 214 -4.90 1.38 3.66
CA SER A 214 -3.60 1.18 4.30
C SER A 214 -3.28 2.47 5.06
N GLY A 215 -2.99 2.40 6.36
CA GLY A 215 -2.53 3.54 7.15
C GLY A 215 -1.24 4.15 6.58
N TRP A 216 -0.58 3.46 5.66
CA TRP A 216 0.55 3.98 4.89
C TRP A 216 0.16 5.03 3.87
N ILE A 217 -1.10 5.02 3.39
CA ILE A 217 -1.60 5.98 2.41
C ILE A 217 -1.43 7.39 3.00
N PRO A 218 -2.10 7.83 4.08
CA PRO A 218 -1.94 9.21 4.55
C PRO A 218 -0.49 9.62 4.83
N TRP A 219 0.38 8.69 5.24
CA TRP A 219 1.79 8.94 5.49
C TRP A 219 2.62 9.14 4.22
N LEU A 220 2.37 8.38 3.15
CA LEU A 220 3.21 8.35 1.94
C LEU A 220 2.53 8.95 0.70
N VAL A 221 1.21 8.97 0.65
CA VAL A 221 0.37 9.34 -0.50
C VAL A 221 -0.95 9.96 -0.03
N ARG A 222 -1.24 11.22 -0.39
CA ARG A 222 -2.54 11.84 -0.08
C ARG A 222 -3.25 12.28 -1.35
N GLU A 223 -4.55 12.00 -1.41
CA GLU A 223 -5.36 12.14 -2.64
C GLU A 223 -5.51 13.58 -3.14
N ASN A 224 -5.50 14.58 -2.24
CA ASN A 224 -5.71 15.99 -2.57
C ASN A 224 -4.81 16.92 -1.75
N ASP A 225 -3.73 16.40 -1.20
CA ASP A 225 -2.86 17.13 -0.29
C ASP A 225 -1.49 16.46 -0.24
N ARG A 226 -0.53 17.10 0.41
CA ARG A 226 0.82 16.58 0.58
C ARG A 226 0.83 15.44 1.59
N PRO A 227 1.62 14.37 1.37
CA PRO A 227 1.77 13.29 2.34
C PRO A 227 2.15 13.82 3.73
N VAL A 228 1.66 13.19 4.80
CA VAL A 228 1.96 13.62 6.17
C VAL A 228 3.47 13.60 6.43
N SER A 229 4.20 12.62 5.90
CA SER A 229 5.67 12.57 6.00
C SER A 229 6.34 13.83 5.44
N VAL A 230 5.88 14.32 4.28
CA VAL A 230 6.42 15.54 3.64
C VAL A 230 6.07 16.78 4.45
N LEU A 231 4.84 16.88 4.96
CA LEU A 231 4.41 18.01 5.79
C LEU A 231 5.23 18.11 7.08
N PHE A 232 5.42 17.00 7.79
CA PHE A 232 6.25 16.94 8.99
C PHE A 232 7.72 17.21 8.69
N GLY A 233 8.26 16.59 7.64
CA GLY A 233 9.63 16.80 7.20
C GLY A 233 9.91 18.27 6.88
N GLU A 234 9.10 18.89 6.03
CA GLU A 234 9.29 20.30 5.68
C GLU A 234 9.13 21.23 6.87
N SER A 235 8.10 21.04 7.70
CA SER A 235 7.92 21.88 8.88
C SER A 235 9.11 21.77 9.82
N PHE A 236 9.66 20.56 9.98
CA PHE A 236 10.87 20.35 10.77
C PHE A 236 12.08 21.06 10.16
N PHE A 237 12.33 20.90 8.86
CA PHE A 237 13.49 21.51 8.22
C PHE A 237 13.43 23.03 8.11
N ARG A 238 12.23 23.60 7.93
CA ARG A 238 12.04 25.05 7.86
C ARG A 238 12.17 25.75 9.20
N SER A 239 11.84 25.04 10.30
CA SER A 239 11.65 25.69 11.61
C SER A 239 12.53 25.15 12.74
N MET A 240 13.13 23.96 12.60
CA MET A 240 13.81 23.28 13.71
C MET A 240 15.12 22.56 13.34
N ALA A 241 15.35 22.14 12.09
CA ALA A 241 16.51 21.32 11.78
C ALA A 241 17.85 22.06 11.95
N PHE A 242 17.88 23.36 11.66
CA PHE A 242 19.08 24.19 11.69
C PHE A 242 18.94 25.34 12.70
N PRO A 243 20.05 25.91 13.20
CA PRO A 243 20.01 27.00 14.17
C PRO A 243 19.20 28.22 13.67
N GLU A 244 19.36 28.56 12.39
CA GLU A 244 18.53 29.56 11.72
C GLU A 244 17.32 28.91 11.03
N THR A 245 16.14 29.50 11.19
CA THR A 245 14.95 29.09 10.46
C THR A 245 15.02 29.52 8.99
N ASP A 246 14.58 28.65 8.07
CA ASP A 246 14.44 28.96 6.65
C ASP A 246 13.02 28.58 6.19
N PRO A 247 12.07 29.53 6.12
CA PRO A 247 10.68 29.24 5.74
C PRO A 247 10.52 28.77 4.29
N LYS A 248 11.57 28.87 3.46
CA LYS A 248 11.56 28.45 2.06
C LYS A 248 12.43 27.21 1.81
N TYR A 249 12.91 26.55 2.87
CA TYR A 249 13.72 25.35 2.74
C TYR A 249 13.00 24.28 1.90
N ASP A 250 13.76 23.66 1.01
CA ASP A 250 13.35 22.58 0.13
C ASP A 250 14.11 21.31 0.53
N LEU A 251 13.38 20.26 0.91
CA LEU A 251 13.95 18.99 1.34
C LEU A 251 14.86 18.35 0.28
N ALA A 252 14.63 18.63 -1.01
CA ALA A 252 15.48 18.13 -2.09
C ALA A 252 16.90 18.72 -2.08
N ARG A 253 17.15 19.78 -1.30
CA ARG A 253 18.47 20.40 -1.15
C ARG A 253 19.28 19.86 0.02
N PHE A 254 18.73 18.91 0.78
CA PHE A 254 19.44 18.31 1.90
C PHE A 254 20.72 17.63 1.41
N ASP A 255 21.86 18.10 1.92
CA ASP A 255 23.19 17.58 1.59
C ASP A 255 23.61 16.56 2.66
N PHE A 256 23.57 15.27 2.32
CA PHE A 256 23.89 14.19 3.25
C PHE A 256 25.34 14.21 3.77
N ASP A 257 26.25 14.92 3.10
CA ASP A 257 27.65 15.05 3.55
C ASP A 257 27.84 16.23 4.50
N LYS A 258 26.99 17.26 4.43
CA LYS A 258 27.16 18.52 5.18
C LYS A 258 26.10 18.78 6.24
N ASP A 259 24.84 18.56 5.90
CA ASP A 259 23.72 18.95 6.74
C ASP A 259 23.59 18.14 8.04
N PRO A 260 23.95 16.83 8.12
CA PRO A 260 23.93 16.12 9.39
C PRO A 260 24.77 16.78 10.50
N ALA A 261 25.93 17.36 10.17
CA ALA A 261 26.79 18.06 11.13
C ALA A 261 26.15 19.36 11.65
N ARG A 262 25.31 20.02 10.83
CA ARG A 262 24.57 21.23 11.20
C ARG A 262 23.38 20.93 12.12
N MET A 263 22.91 19.69 12.14
CA MET A 263 21.77 19.24 12.94
C MET A 263 22.16 18.69 14.32
N VAL A 264 23.44 18.73 14.70
CA VAL A 264 23.90 18.18 15.99
C VAL A 264 23.16 18.81 17.18
N TRP A 265 22.90 20.11 17.14
CA TRP A 265 22.22 20.82 18.23
C TRP A 265 20.78 20.33 18.42
N ILE A 266 19.99 20.16 17.35
CA ILE A 266 18.59 19.77 17.46
C ILE A 266 18.47 18.31 17.89
N ARG A 267 19.41 17.46 17.48
CA ARG A 267 19.52 16.07 17.95
C ARG A 267 19.75 16.02 19.46
N GLN A 268 20.61 16.88 20.00
CA GLN A 268 20.80 16.97 21.47
C GLN A 268 19.53 17.39 22.22
N VAL A 269 18.61 18.08 21.55
CA VAL A 269 17.35 18.55 22.15
C VAL A 269 16.23 17.51 22.00
N LEU A 270 16.12 16.83 20.86
CA LEU A 270 14.98 15.99 20.51
C LEU A 270 15.26 14.49 20.55
N ASP A 271 16.49 14.04 20.31
CA ASP A 271 16.79 12.62 20.23
C ASP A 271 16.73 12.01 21.65
N ALA A 272 15.69 11.22 21.92
CA ALA A 272 15.55 10.46 23.14
C ALA A 272 16.21 9.07 23.01
N THR A 273 17.52 9.06 22.74
CA THR A 273 18.27 7.85 22.35
C THR A 273 19.31 7.40 23.38
N ASP A 274 19.40 8.01 24.56
CA ASP A 274 20.32 7.59 25.63
C ASP A 274 19.98 6.16 26.11
N PRO A 275 20.88 5.17 25.90
CA PRO A 275 20.64 3.80 26.34
C PRO A 275 20.92 3.57 27.83
N HIS A 276 21.53 4.54 28.53
CA HIS A 276 21.97 4.40 29.91
C HIS A 276 20.90 4.88 30.91
N LEU A 277 19.95 4.01 31.20
CA LEU A 277 18.79 4.32 32.05
C LEU A 277 18.98 4.01 33.54
N SER A 278 20.21 3.82 34.02
CA SER A 278 20.49 3.38 35.41
C SER A 278 19.97 4.36 36.46
N ARG A 279 20.07 5.67 36.22
CA ARG A 279 19.49 6.66 37.12
C ARG A 279 17.98 6.48 37.26
N TYR A 280 17.27 6.29 36.14
CA TYR A 280 15.82 6.11 36.13
C TYR A 280 15.42 4.80 36.83
N GLN A 281 16.11 3.70 36.50
CA GLN A 281 15.89 2.39 37.11
C GLN A 281 16.15 2.40 38.63
N ASN A 282 17.23 3.05 39.08
CA ASN A 282 17.60 3.14 40.50
C ASN A 282 16.58 3.94 41.35
N HIS A 283 15.77 4.79 40.72
CA HIS A 283 14.65 5.48 41.36
C HIS A 283 13.32 4.68 41.25
N GLY A 284 13.39 3.40 40.86
CA GLY A 284 12.22 2.53 40.73
C GLY A 284 11.42 2.74 39.44
N GLY A 285 11.91 3.56 38.50
CA GLY A 285 11.21 3.87 37.26
C GLY A 285 10.93 2.65 36.39
N LYS A 286 9.78 2.65 35.72
CA LYS A 286 9.27 1.57 34.86
C LYS A 286 8.79 2.14 33.52
N ILE A 287 9.10 1.46 32.41
CA ILE A 287 8.66 1.84 31.06
C ILE A 287 7.96 0.65 30.42
N VAL A 288 6.78 0.83 29.84
CA VAL A 288 6.20 -0.12 28.88
C VAL A 288 6.24 0.56 27.52
N MET A 289 7.01 0.00 26.58
CA MET A 289 7.05 0.49 25.21
C MET A 289 6.32 -0.49 24.30
N TYR A 290 5.62 0.05 23.31
CA TYR A 290 5.06 -0.73 22.23
C TYR A 290 5.34 -0.04 20.91
N PHE A 291 5.38 -0.82 19.82
CA PHE A 291 5.58 -0.29 18.48
C PHE A 291 4.85 -1.15 17.44
N GLY A 292 4.22 -0.51 16.46
CA GLY A 292 3.56 -1.20 15.35
C GLY A 292 4.57 -1.69 14.31
N TRP A 293 4.57 -3.00 13.99
CA TRP A 293 5.45 -3.55 12.94
C TRP A 293 5.14 -3.00 11.53
N ALA A 294 3.94 -2.47 11.33
CA ALA A 294 3.52 -1.87 10.08
C ALA A 294 3.37 -0.34 10.20
N ASP A 295 4.02 0.30 11.17
CA ASP A 295 4.04 1.75 11.27
C ASP A 295 4.69 2.36 10.01
N ALA A 296 3.99 3.31 9.40
CA ALA A 296 4.42 4.02 8.19
C ALA A 296 4.95 5.42 8.47
N GLY A 297 4.69 5.96 9.66
CA GLY A 297 5.19 7.26 10.10
C GLY A 297 6.58 7.14 10.73
N LEU A 298 6.81 6.08 11.50
CA LEU A 298 8.08 5.80 12.15
C LEU A 298 8.59 4.41 11.81
N ASN A 299 9.89 4.27 11.55
CA ASN A 299 10.49 2.99 11.24
C ASN A 299 10.51 2.10 12.50
N PRO A 300 9.79 0.96 12.55
CA PRO A 300 9.73 0.12 13.75
C PRO A 300 11.10 -0.42 14.19
N ARG A 301 12.08 -0.47 13.29
CA ARG A 301 13.47 -0.82 13.62
C ARG A 301 14.08 0.13 14.64
N MET A 302 13.72 1.42 14.63
CA MET A 302 14.26 2.39 15.59
C MET A 302 13.92 2.03 17.04
N GLY A 303 12.69 1.53 17.28
CA GLY A 303 12.26 1.13 18.62
C GLY A 303 12.95 -0.15 19.09
N VAL A 304 13.14 -1.11 18.18
CA VAL A 304 13.88 -2.34 18.45
C VAL A 304 15.35 -2.04 18.72
N GLU A 305 16.00 -1.25 17.87
CA GLU A 305 17.41 -0.91 17.98
C GLU A 305 17.70 -0.11 19.26
N TYR A 306 16.82 0.82 19.64
CA TYR A 306 16.94 1.50 20.93
C TYR A 306 16.81 0.53 22.12
N TYR A 307 15.81 -0.36 22.08
CA TYR A 307 15.62 -1.35 23.14
C TYR A 307 16.81 -2.32 23.27
N GLU A 308 17.40 -2.73 22.14
CA GLU A 308 18.59 -3.58 22.12
C GLU A 308 19.82 -2.85 22.66
N GLN A 309 20.03 -1.58 22.29
CA GLN A 309 21.11 -0.75 22.85
C GLN A 309 20.96 -0.56 24.37
N VAL A 310 19.74 -0.32 24.86
CA VAL A 310 19.47 -0.26 26.30
C VAL A 310 19.75 -1.62 26.94
N SER A 311 19.30 -2.72 26.33
CA SER A 311 19.51 -4.06 26.86
C SER A 311 21.00 -4.44 26.94
N GLU A 312 21.79 -4.06 25.94
CA GLU A 312 23.24 -4.22 25.94
C GLU A 312 23.88 -3.38 27.06
N ARG A 313 23.43 -2.12 27.23
CA ARG A 313 24.00 -1.19 28.20
C ARG A 313 23.62 -1.51 29.66
N MET A 314 22.40 -1.96 29.88
CA MET A 314 21.76 -2.17 31.19
C MET A 314 21.77 -3.63 31.65
N GLY A 315 21.99 -4.57 30.72
CA GLY A 315 22.15 -5.99 31.00
C GLY A 315 20.87 -6.83 30.88
N PRO A 316 20.96 -8.14 31.17
CA PRO A 316 19.91 -9.12 30.86
C PRO A 316 18.59 -8.94 31.62
N SER A 317 18.58 -8.11 32.67
CA SER A 317 17.37 -7.79 33.45
C SER A 317 16.60 -6.58 32.93
N THR A 318 16.93 -6.06 31.74
CA THR A 318 16.29 -4.86 31.18
C THR A 318 14.78 -4.98 31.06
N SER A 319 14.28 -6.15 30.64
CA SER A 319 12.85 -6.43 30.55
C SER A 319 12.10 -6.35 31.90
N ASN A 320 12.81 -6.43 33.04
CA ASN A 320 12.22 -6.30 34.38
C ASN A 320 11.93 -4.86 34.81
N PHE A 321 12.31 -3.86 34.00
CA PHE A 321 11.94 -2.46 34.22
C PHE A 321 11.56 -1.73 32.93
N PHE A 322 11.82 -2.33 31.77
CA PHE A 322 11.52 -1.76 30.47
C PHE A 322 11.15 -2.87 29.45
N PRO A 323 9.98 -3.51 29.49
CA PRO A 323 9.57 -4.41 28.40
C PRO A 323 9.15 -3.64 27.13
N LEU A 324 9.51 -4.20 25.97
CA LEU A 324 9.06 -3.79 24.64
C LEU A 324 8.03 -4.79 24.09
N PHE A 325 6.90 -4.31 23.60
CA PHE A 325 5.86 -5.11 22.93
C PHE A 325 5.72 -4.70 21.46
N MET A 326 6.22 -5.53 20.55
CA MET A 326 6.02 -5.30 19.12
C MET A 326 4.65 -5.81 18.68
N VAL A 327 3.90 -5.00 17.92
CA VAL A 327 2.50 -5.26 17.54
C VAL A 327 2.40 -5.59 16.05
N PRO A 328 2.26 -6.88 15.65
CA PRO A 328 2.17 -7.28 14.25
C PRO A 328 0.94 -6.68 13.56
N GLY A 329 1.16 -6.01 12.43
CA GLY A 329 0.10 -5.46 11.58
C GLY A 329 -0.56 -4.18 12.08
N MET A 330 -0.11 -3.62 13.21
CA MET A 330 -0.52 -2.29 13.67
C MET A 330 0.22 -1.21 12.88
N PHE A 331 -0.51 -0.17 12.47
CA PHE A 331 0.04 1.02 11.82
C PHE A 331 0.54 2.03 12.87
N HIS A 332 0.65 3.31 12.50
CA HIS A 332 1.09 4.35 13.43
C HIS A 332 0.11 4.50 14.58
N CYS A 333 0.55 4.15 15.79
CA CYS A 333 -0.18 4.15 17.06
C CYS A 333 -1.41 3.22 17.17
N ASP A 334 -2.20 3.03 16.11
CA ASP A 334 -3.41 2.19 16.09
C ASP A 334 -3.71 1.72 14.64
N GLY A 335 -4.83 1.03 14.45
CA GLY A 335 -5.36 0.57 13.19
C GLY A 335 -4.55 -0.56 12.55
N GLY A 336 -4.82 -0.76 11.27
CA GLY A 336 -4.15 -1.79 10.46
C GLY A 336 -4.81 -3.16 10.53
N VAL A 337 -4.09 -4.13 9.97
CA VAL A 337 -4.59 -5.51 9.80
C VAL A 337 -4.31 -6.39 11.02
N GLY A 338 -3.62 -5.83 12.01
CA GLY A 338 -3.23 -6.47 13.26
C GLY A 338 -4.27 -6.38 14.37
N VAL A 339 -3.82 -6.71 15.58
CA VAL A 339 -4.58 -6.61 16.83
C VAL A 339 -4.23 -5.31 17.57
N SER A 340 -4.54 -4.17 16.96
CA SER A 340 -4.08 -2.85 17.43
C SER A 340 -4.85 -2.28 18.63
N ALA A 341 -6.02 -2.82 18.97
CA ALA A 341 -6.79 -2.37 20.12
C ALA A 341 -6.35 -3.12 21.38
N PHE A 342 -5.69 -2.45 22.32
CA PHE A 342 -5.24 -3.04 23.59
C PHE A 342 -5.16 -2.00 24.71
N ASP A 343 -5.21 -2.48 25.96
CA ASP A 343 -4.98 -1.70 27.16
C ASP A 343 -3.58 -2.00 27.73
N ALA A 344 -2.64 -1.09 27.49
CA ALA A 344 -1.29 -1.16 28.08
C ALA A 344 -1.20 -0.48 29.45
N MET A 345 -2.19 0.33 29.84
CA MET A 345 -2.14 1.12 31.06
C MET A 345 -2.54 0.30 32.29
N THR A 346 -3.58 -0.52 32.21
CA THR A 346 -3.94 -1.42 33.31
C THR A 346 -2.80 -2.35 33.75
N PRO A 347 -2.09 -3.05 32.84
CA PRO A 347 -0.94 -3.85 33.24
C PRO A 347 0.23 -3.00 33.77
N PHE A 348 0.41 -1.77 33.27
CA PHE A 348 1.41 -0.83 33.80
C PHE A 348 1.09 -0.38 35.24
N VAL A 349 -0.15 0.02 35.52
CA VAL A 349 -0.60 0.38 36.87
C VAL A 349 -0.42 -0.80 37.83
N ARG A 350 -0.83 -2.00 37.42
CA ARG A 350 -0.62 -3.22 38.21
C ARG A 350 0.86 -3.46 38.50
N TRP A 351 1.73 -3.17 37.55
CA TRP A 351 3.16 -3.31 37.72
C TRP A 351 3.71 -2.34 38.77
N ILE A 352 3.30 -1.07 38.72
CA ILE A 352 3.68 -0.06 39.70
C ILE A 352 3.18 -0.43 41.10
N GLU A 353 1.92 -0.85 41.23
CA GLU A 353 1.28 -1.08 42.53
C GLU A 353 1.62 -2.44 43.15
N LYS A 354 1.85 -3.47 42.33
CA LYS A 354 1.96 -4.87 42.79
C LYS A 354 3.27 -5.54 42.38
N ALA A 355 4.20 -4.80 41.77
CA ALA A 355 5.47 -5.32 41.27
C ALA A 355 5.33 -6.50 40.27
N VAL A 356 4.20 -6.58 39.56
CA VAL A 356 3.94 -7.62 38.55
C VAL A 356 4.31 -7.10 37.16
N VAL A 357 5.43 -7.56 36.60
CA VAL A 357 5.83 -7.22 35.22
C VAL A 357 4.80 -7.77 34.23
N PRO A 358 4.37 -7.01 33.21
CA PRO A 358 3.47 -7.52 32.17
C PRO A 358 4.14 -8.66 31.36
N GLU A 359 3.65 -9.88 31.51
CA GLU A 359 4.14 -11.04 30.73
C GLU A 359 3.57 -11.10 29.30
N ARG A 360 2.40 -10.47 29.11
CA ARG A 360 1.71 -10.29 27.83
C ARG A 360 0.64 -9.22 27.95
N ILE A 361 0.31 -8.60 26.81
CA ILE A 361 -0.83 -7.68 26.68
C ILE A 361 -1.78 -8.29 25.65
N ILE A 362 -3.09 -8.33 25.90
CA ILE A 362 -4.02 -8.89 24.92
C ILE A 362 -4.45 -7.79 23.94
N GLY A 363 -4.10 -7.98 22.67
CA GLY A 363 -4.57 -7.17 21.56
C GLY A 363 -5.82 -7.75 20.92
N SER A 364 -6.66 -6.86 20.40
CA SER A 364 -7.88 -7.16 19.66
C SER A 364 -7.86 -6.52 18.28
N ARG A 365 -8.37 -7.24 17.28
CA ARG A 365 -8.74 -6.68 15.98
C ARG A 365 -10.24 -6.44 15.98
N ILE A 366 -10.64 -5.19 15.78
CA ILE A 366 -12.03 -4.77 15.78
C ILE A 366 -12.43 -4.39 14.35
N ILE A 367 -13.53 -4.96 13.85
CA ILE A 367 -14.17 -4.58 12.59
C ILE A 367 -15.63 -4.28 12.89
N GLU A 368 -16.12 -3.11 12.48
CA GLU A 368 -17.51 -2.67 12.71
C GLU A 368 -17.94 -2.80 14.19
N GLY A 369 -17.05 -2.42 15.11
CA GLY A 369 -17.29 -2.49 16.56
C GLY A 369 -17.26 -3.89 17.16
N LYS A 370 -17.00 -4.94 16.36
CA LYS A 370 -16.91 -6.33 16.83
C LYS A 370 -15.45 -6.80 16.86
N THR A 371 -15.05 -7.40 17.97
CA THR A 371 -13.77 -8.11 18.05
C THR A 371 -13.84 -9.37 17.20
N ILE A 372 -13.05 -9.42 16.14
CA ILE A 372 -12.99 -10.56 15.22
C ILE A 372 -11.77 -11.47 15.47
N ARG A 373 -10.77 -10.98 16.21
CA ARG A 373 -9.54 -11.72 16.53
C ARG A 373 -8.87 -11.14 17.75
N THR A 374 -8.28 -11.99 18.59
CA THR A 374 -7.41 -11.59 19.70
C THR A 374 -6.06 -12.29 19.64
N ARG A 375 -5.00 -11.65 20.13
CA ARG A 375 -3.66 -12.23 20.28
C ARG A 375 -2.94 -11.71 21.52
N PRO A 376 -2.09 -12.53 22.16
CA PRO A 376 -1.13 -12.00 23.11
C PRO A 376 -0.03 -11.23 22.36
N LEU A 377 0.18 -9.98 22.73
CA LEU A 377 1.39 -9.22 22.47
C LEU A 377 2.45 -9.72 23.45
N CYS A 378 3.57 -10.17 22.91
CA CYS A 378 4.63 -10.80 23.67
C CYS A 378 5.80 -9.82 23.91
N PRO A 379 6.49 -9.92 25.05
CA PRO A 379 7.67 -9.11 25.31
C PRO A 379 8.79 -9.50 24.33
N TYR A 380 9.31 -8.54 23.59
CA TYR A 380 10.40 -8.73 22.65
C TYR A 380 11.62 -9.38 23.34
N PRO A 381 12.30 -10.36 22.72
CA PRO A 381 12.12 -10.86 21.34
C PRO A 381 11.10 -11.99 21.17
N GLN A 382 10.30 -12.29 22.19
CA GLN A 382 9.30 -13.36 22.08
C GLN A 382 8.20 -13.01 21.07
N VAL A 383 7.61 -14.06 20.49
CA VAL A 383 6.50 -13.99 19.54
C VAL A 383 5.34 -14.88 19.99
N ALA A 384 4.13 -14.54 19.55
CA ALA A 384 2.95 -15.35 19.80
C ALA A 384 2.99 -16.62 18.94
N ARG A 385 3.12 -17.78 19.59
CA ARG A 385 3.10 -19.10 18.95
C ARG A 385 1.76 -19.78 19.19
N TYR A 386 1.12 -20.21 18.10
CA TYR A 386 -0.12 -20.98 18.16
C TYR A 386 0.14 -22.36 18.76
N THR A 387 -0.74 -22.81 19.66
CA THR A 387 -0.59 -24.07 20.39
C THR A 387 -1.10 -25.29 19.61
N GLY A 388 -1.68 -25.10 18.43
CA GLY A 388 -2.15 -26.20 17.57
C GLY A 388 -3.54 -26.72 17.88
N THR A 389 -4.26 -26.15 18.85
CA THR A 389 -5.61 -26.58 19.22
C THR A 389 -6.61 -25.42 19.09
N ARG A 390 -7.79 -25.70 18.50
CA ARG A 390 -8.97 -24.82 18.42
C ARG A 390 -8.84 -23.59 17.50
N SER A 391 -9.46 -22.47 17.86
CA SER A 391 -9.61 -21.32 16.98
C SER A 391 -8.31 -20.54 16.87
N ILE A 392 -7.94 -20.20 15.64
CA ILE A 392 -6.87 -19.23 15.40
C ILE A 392 -7.33 -17.80 15.67
N ASP A 393 -8.55 -17.52 16.12
CA ASP A 393 -8.99 -16.15 16.41
C ASP A 393 -9.00 -15.81 17.90
N ASP A 394 -8.64 -16.76 18.76
CA ASP A 394 -8.65 -16.62 20.22
C ASP A 394 -7.22 -16.62 20.80
N ALA A 395 -6.88 -15.57 21.56
CA ALA A 395 -5.60 -15.41 22.24
C ALA A 395 -5.30 -16.54 23.26
N ALA A 396 -6.32 -17.21 23.80
CA ALA A 396 -6.15 -18.33 24.73
C ALA A 396 -5.39 -19.52 24.12
N HIS A 397 -5.35 -19.62 22.78
CA HIS A 397 -4.67 -20.68 22.05
C HIS A 397 -3.26 -20.30 21.58
N PHE A 398 -2.71 -19.20 22.12
CA PHE A 398 -1.37 -18.72 21.83
C PHE A 398 -0.54 -18.58 23.11
N VAL A 399 0.75 -18.85 22.99
CA VAL A 399 1.74 -18.67 24.06
C VAL A 399 2.91 -17.85 23.56
N CYS A 400 3.49 -17.01 24.41
CA CYS A 400 4.70 -16.27 24.09
C CYS A 400 5.92 -17.20 24.18
N ARG A 401 6.72 -17.25 23.12
CA ARG A 401 7.94 -18.06 23.04
C ARG A 401 9.00 -17.33 22.23
N GLN A 402 10.26 -17.74 22.39
CA GLN A 402 11.30 -17.31 21.46
C GLN A 402 10.92 -17.69 20.01
N PRO A 403 11.34 -16.87 19.02
CA PRO A 403 11.11 -17.15 17.60
C PRO A 403 11.58 -18.53 17.17
#